data_AF-A0A4P6ZFR8-F1
#
_entry.id   AF-A0A4P6ZFR8-F1
#
_cell.length_a   1.000
_cell.length_b   1.000
_cell.length_c   1.000
_cell.angle_alpha   90.00
_cell.angle_beta   90.00
_cell.angle_gamma   90.00
#
_symmetry.space_group_name_H-M   'P 1'
#
loop_
_entity.id
_entity.type
_entity.pdbx_description
1 polymer ?
#
loop_
_entity_poly.entity_id
_entity_poly.type
_entity_poly.pdbx_seq_one_letter_code
_entity_poly.pdbx_strand_id
1 'polypeptide(L)'
;MNTIDYNSISEAITELSKIGQKEIATKLENILENNEVEKPKLHNKKDDKTTSYYRVNLTEEELEVITDLFLDLEVESLTEEGEAGHSTERYVTLLNNWSNISGETASL
;
A
#
# COMPACT_ATOMS: atom_id res chain seq x y z
N MET A 1 3.61 12.41 8.78
CA MET A 1 4.08 11.13 9.35
C MET A 1 3.73 10.08 8.33
N ASN A 2 4.71 9.28 7.90
CA ASN A 2 4.54 8.33 6.81
C ASN A 2 3.88 7.07 7.34
N THR A 3 2.55 7.09 7.38
CA THR A 3 1.74 5.98 7.87
C THR A 3 0.80 5.49 6.81
N ILE A 4 0.57 4.19 6.82
CA ILE A 4 -0.32 3.52 5.87
C ILE A 4 -1.22 2.54 6.61
N ASP A 5 -2.41 2.27 6.07
CA ASP A 5 -3.33 1.30 6.66
C ASP A 5 -2.91 -0.15 6.40
N TYR A 6 -3.43 -1.05 7.22
CA TYR A 6 -3.18 -2.49 7.14
C TYR A 6 -3.47 -3.10 5.77
N ASN A 7 -4.57 -2.70 5.11
CA ASN A 7 -4.99 -3.33 3.86
C ASN A 7 -4.00 -2.95 2.75
N SER A 8 -3.59 -1.69 2.67
CA SER A 8 -2.62 -1.26 1.66
C SER A 8 -1.28 -2.00 1.75
N ILE A 9 -0.81 -2.30 2.97
CA ILE A 9 0.40 -3.15 3.16
C ILE A 9 0.13 -4.60 2.74
N SER A 10 -1.01 -5.16 3.16
CA SER A 10 -1.35 -6.56 2.89
C SER A 10 -1.49 -6.83 1.38
N GLU A 11 -2.05 -5.89 0.65
CA GLU A 11 -2.15 -5.94 -0.81
C GLU A 11 -0.77 -5.82 -1.47
N ALA A 12 0.07 -4.89 -1.02
CA ALA A 12 1.43 -4.77 -1.54
C ALA A 12 2.23 -6.07 -1.34
N ILE A 13 2.18 -6.68 -0.15
CA ILE A 13 2.80 -7.99 0.11
C ILE A 13 2.31 -9.04 -0.87
N THR A 14 1.00 -9.10 -1.08
CA THR A 14 0.37 -10.09 -1.97
C THR A 14 0.86 -9.93 -3.41
N GLU A 15 0.83 -8.72 -3.95
CA GLU A 15 1.22 -8.46 -5.34
C GLU A 15 2.73 -8.57 -5.56
N LEU A 16 3.56 -8.04 -4.65
CA LEU A 16 5.03 -8.19 -4.68
C LEU A 16 5.45 -9.67 -4.67
N SER A 17 4.74 -10.50 -3.90
CA SER A 17 5.00 -11.94 -3.83
C SER A 17 4.74 -12.65 -5.15
N LYS A 18 3.74 -12.21 -5.93
CA LYS A 18 3.43 -12.80 -7.26
C LYS A 18 4.53 -12.51 -8.27
N ILE A 19 5.14 -11.33 -8.21
CA ILE A 19 6.22 -10.92 -9.14
C ILE A 19 7.62 -11.24 -8.61
N GLY A 20 7.73 -11.89 -7.46
CA GLY A 20 9.01 -12.36 -6.90
C GLY A 20 9.83 -11.29 -6.17
N GLN A 21 9.25 -10.12 -5.85
CA GLN A 21 9.87 -9.05 -5.07
C GLN A 21 9.89 -9.37 -3.57
N LYS A 22 10.53 -10.48 -3.21
CA LYS A 22 10.49 -11.08 -1.87
C LYS A 22 11.14 -10.21 -0.79
N GLU A 23 12.17 -9.45 -1.14
CA GLU A 23 12.86 -8.61 -0.17
C GLU A 23 11.94 -7.50 0.37
N ILE A 24 11.27 -6.78 -0.54
CA ILE A 24 10.33 -5.72 -0.18
C ILE A 24 9.13 -6.31 0.56
N ALA A 25 8.58 -7.44 0.07
CA ALA A 25 7.49 -8.14 0.76
C ALA A 25 7.85 -8.51 2.21
N THR A 26 9.06 -9.03 2.44
CA THR A 26 9.55 -9.37 3.79
C THR A 26 9.68 -8.11 4.67
N LYS A 27 10.12 -6.98 4.12
CA LYS A 27 10.18 -5.71 4.88
C LYS A 27 8.79 -5.23 5.28
N LEU A 28 7.81 -5.36 4.40
CA LEU A 28 6.41 -5.04 4.68
C LEU A 28 5.79 -5.96 5.75
N GLU A 29 6.09 -7.26 5.72
CA GLU A 29 5.69 -8.19 6.78
C GLU A 29 6.26 -7.76 8.14
N ASN A 30 7.55 -7.39 8.19
CA ASN A 30 8.16 -6.88 9.42
C ASN A 30 7.50 -5.58 9.93
N ILE A 31 7.04 -4.70 9.03
CA ILE A 31 6.28 -3.50 9.39
C ILE A 31 4.95 -3.88 10.05
N LEU A 32 4.21 -4.86 9.52
CA LEU A 32 2.95 -5.33 10.11
C LEU A 32 3.12 -5.94 11.51
N GLU A 33 4.30 -6.46 11.81
CA GLU A 33 4.61 -7.06 13.11
C GLU A 33 5.08 -6.03 14.14
N ASN A 34 5.88 -5.04 13.74
CA ASN A 34 6.68 -4.25 14.67
C ASN A 34 6.38 -2.74 14.66
N ASN A 35 5.68 -2.22 13.64
CA ASN A 35 5.56 -0.79 13.42
C ASN A 35 4.13 -0.24 13.56
N GLU A 36 3.25 -0.98 14.25
CA GLU A 36 1.88 -0.52 14.50
C GLU A 36 1.89 0.81 15.29
N VAL A 37 1.11 1.77 14.81
CA VAL A 37 0.89 3.04 15.50
C VAL A 37 -0.12 2.81 16.61
N GLU A 38 0.19 3.28 17.82
CA GLU A 38 -0.70 3.15 18.97
C GLU A 38 -2.08 3.74 18.66
N LYS A 39 -3.12 2.91 18.80
CA LYS A 39 -4.50 3.35 18.62
C LYS A 39 -4.92 4.30 19.75
N PRO A 40 -5.73 5.33 19.45
CA PRO A 40 -6.29 6.19 20.48
C PRO A 40 -7.02 5.40 21.58
N LYS A 41 -6.95 5.87 22.82
CA LYS A 41 -7.56 5.18 23.97
C LYS A 41 -9.06 4.90 23.80
N LEU A 42 -9.77 5.77 23.09
CA LEU A 42 -11.21 5.68 22.82
C LEU A 42 -11.56 4.86 21.57
N HIS A 43 -10.56 4.35 20.85
CA HIS A 43 -10.82 3.50 19.69
C HIS A 43 -11.53 2.22 20.12
N ASN A 44 -12.69 1.94 19.51
CA ASN A 44 -13.57 0.85 19.89
C ASN A 44 -13.13 -0.53 19.39
N LYS A 45 -12.18 -0.58 18.43
CA LYS A 45 -11.64 -1.82 17.87
C LYS A 45 -10.12 -1.91 18.07
N LYS A 46 -9.67 -2.04 19.32
CA LYS A 46 -8.24 -2.04 19.64
C LYS A 46 -7.52 -3.25 19.06
N ASP A 47 -8.17 -4.42 19.10
CA ASP A 47 -7.57 -5.68 18.66
C ASP A 47 -7.77 -5.97 17.17
N ASP A 48 -8.54 -5.14 16.45
CA ASP A 48 -8.82 -5.31 15.02
C ASP A 48 -7.71 -4.69 14.17
N LYS A 49 -6.80 -5.52 13.65
CA LYS A 49 -5.67 -5.03 12.81
C LYS A 49 -6.12 -4.31 11.54
N THR A 50 -7.32 -4.57 11.03
CA THR A 50 -7.80 -3.93 9.79
C THR A 50 -8.04 -2.42 9.95
N THR A 51 -8.13 -1.94 11.19
CA THR A 51 -8.22 -0.51 11.51
C THR A 51 -6.90 0.07 11.98
N SER A 52 -5.81 -0.69 11.91
CA SER A 52 -4.49 -0.26 12.34
C SER A 52 -3.77 0.49 11.24
N TYR A 53 -2.97 1.46 11.65
CA TYR A 53 -2.02 2.15 10.80
C TYR A 53 -0.61 1.80 11.23
N TYR A 54 0.31 1.80 10.29
CA TYR A 54 1.70 1.38 10.50
C TYR A 54 2.65 2.45 10.03
N ARG A 55 3.75 2.66 10.78
CA ARG A 55 4.84 3.53 10.32
C ARG A 55 5.64 2.82 9.24
N VAL A 56 5.76 3.47 8.08
CA VAL A 56 6.55 2.96 6.95
C VAL A 56 7.97 3.48 7.06
N ASN A 57 8.93 2.55 7.05
CA ASN A 57 10.37 2.81 7.11
C ASN A 57 11.08 2.12 5.92
N LEU A 58 10.60 2.42 4.71
CA LEU A 58 11.19 1.99 3.44
C LEU A 58 12.03 3.12 2.83
N THR A 59 12.94 2.78 1.93
CA THR A 59 13.68 3.75 1.12
C THR A 59 12.79 4.34 0.01
N GLU A 60 13.22 5.44 -0.60
CA GLU A 60 12.53 6.03 -1.76
C GLU A 60 12.46 5.04 -2.93
N GLU A 61 13.55 4.33 -3.24
CA GLU A 61 13.60 3.29 -4.27
C GLU A 61 12.60 2.14 -4.00
N GLU A 62 12.45 1.73 -2.74
CA GLU A 62 11.48 0.69 -2.36
C GLU A 62 10.04 1.18 -2.49
N LEU A 63 9.79 2.45 -2.18
CA LEU A 63 8.48 3.07 -2.37
C LEU A 63 8.15 3.20 -3.86
N GLU A 64 9.12 3.58 -4.69
CA GLU A 64 8.99 3.67 -6.15
C GLU A 64 8.60 2.32 -6.75
N VAL A 65 9.26 1.23 -6.33
CA VAL A 65 8.91 -0.13 -6.78
C VAL A 65 7.46 -0.50 -6.43
N ILE A 66 6.96 -0.06 -5.27
CA ILE A 66 5.56 -0.34 -4.87
C ILE A 66 4.59 0.54 -5.65
N THR A 67 4.90 1.81 -5.89
CA THR A 67 4.04 2.70 -6.68
C THR A 67 3.98 2.26 -8.15
N ASP A 68 5.12 1.90 -8.74
CA ASP A 68 5.19 1.39 -10.12
C ASP A 68 4.38 0.10 -10.28
N LEU A 69 4.47 -0.80 -9.30
CA LEU A 69 3.66 -2.02 -9.29
C LEU A 69 2.15 -1.70 -9.33
N PHE A 70 1.68 -0.74 -8.53
CA PHE A 70 0.25 -0.42 -8.53
C PHE A 70 -0.19 0.40 -9.73
N LEU A 71 0.70 1.18 -10.32
CA LEU A 71 0.47 1.84 -11.60
C LEU A 71 0.31 0.81 -12.74
N ASP A 72 1.20 -0.18 -12.80
CA ASP A 72 1.11 -1.26 -13.79
C ASP A 72 -0.20 -2.04 -13.61
N LEU A 73 -0.55 -2.41 -12.38
CA LEU A 73 -1.81 -3.12 -12.08
C LEU A 73 -3.06 -2.29 -12.39
N GLU A 74 -3.02 -0.98 -12.18
CA GLU A 74 -4.09 -0.07 -12.60
C GLU A 74 -4.30 -0.18 -14.11
N VAL A 75 -3.24 -0.02 -14.91
CA VAL A 75 -3.31 -0.05 -16.37
C VAL A 75 -3.76 -1.42 -16.87
N GLU A 76 -3.22 -2.51 -16.29
CA GLU A 76 -3.60 -3.89 -16.64
C GLU A 76 -5.05 -4.23 -16.28
N SER A 77 -5.67 -3.49 -15.36
CA SER A 77 -7.04 -3.76 -14.92
C SER A 77 -8.13 -3.15 -15.81
N LEU A 78 -7.75 -2.31 -16.78
CA LEU A 78 -8.68 -1.69 -17.72
C LEU A 78 -9.29 -2.75 -18.65
N THR A 79 -10.51 -2.50 -19.12
CA THR A 79 -11.11 -3.32 -20.18
C THR A 79 -10.35 -3.16 -21.50
N GLU A 80 -10.64 -4.02 -22.49
CA GLU A 80 -10.08 -3.87 -23.85
C GLU A 80 -10.42 -2.51 -24.49
N GLU A 81 -11.50 -1.87 -24.04
CA GLU A 81 -11.94 -0.53 -24.47
C GLU A 81 -11.30 0.61 -23.63
N GLY A 82 -10.48 0.27 -22.64
CA GLY A 82 -9.83 1.22 -21.74
C GLY A 82 -10.73 1.74 -20.62
N GLU A 83 -11.84 1.06 -20.32
CA GLU A 83 -12.78 1.48 -19.27
C GLU A 83 -12.34 0.99 -17.89
N ALA A 84 -12.49 1.87 -16.88
CA ALA A 84 -12.20 1.55 -15.50
C ALA A 84 -13.32 0.70 -14.87
N GLY A 85 -12.92 -0.32 -14.10
CA GLY A 85 -13.82 -1.13 -13.29
C GLY A 85 -13.43 -1.15 -11.81
N HIS A 86 -14.07 -2.02 -11.03
CA HIS A 86 -13.78 -2.14 -9.59
C HIS A 86 -12.32 -2.46 -9.26
N SER A 87 -11.64 -3.26 -10.09
CA SER A 87 -10.22 -3.55 -9.90
C SER A 87 -9.37 -2.30 -10.13
N THR A 88 -9.69 -1.51 -11.16
CA THR A 88 -9.03 -0.23 -11.44
C THR A 88 -9.19 0.74 -10.28
N GLU A 89 -10.41 0.93 -9.78
CA GLU A 89 -10.68 1.78 -8.61
C GLU A 89 -9.87 1.35 -7.37
N ARG A 90 -9.74 0.04 -7.17
CA ARG A 90 -8.93 -0.54 -6.09
C ARG A 90 -7.45 -0.25 -6.26
N TYR A 91 -6.88 -0.44 -7.46
CA TYR A 91 -5.47 -0.17 -7.71
C TYR A 91 -5.14 1.31 -7.67
N VAL A 92 -6.02 2.19 -8.17
CA VAL A 92 -5.92 3.65 -8.00
C VAL A 92 -5.88 4.03 -6.51
N THR A 93 -6.71 3.40 -5.68
CA THR A 93 -6.71 3.67 -4.23
C THR A 93 -5.38 3.26 -3.60
N LEU A 94 -4.85 2.09 -3.96
CA LEU A 94 -3.56 1.60 -3.45
C LEU A 94 -2.41 2.50 -3.92
N LEU A 95 -2.36 2.84 -5.21
CA LEU A 95 -1.38 3.77 -5.78
C LEU A 95 -1.38 5.09 -5.01
N ASN A 96 -2.56 5.72 -4.85
CA ASN A 96 -2.69 6.97 -4.10
C ASN A 96 -2.19 6.85 -2.65
N ASN A 97 -2.51 5.76 -1.96
CA ASN A 97 -2.05 5.55 -0.59
C ASN A 97 -0.52 5.48 -0.50
N TRP A 98 0.13 4.81 -1.47
CA TRP A 98 1.59 4.67 -1.51
C TRP A 98 2.31 5.94 -1.99
N SER A 99 1.78 6.65 -3.00
CA SER A 99 2.35 7.93 -3.47
C SER A 99 2.30 9.02 -2.39
N ASN A 100 1.29 9.01 -1.52
CA ASN A 100 1.20 9.94 -0.39
C ASN A 100 2.29 9.72 0.68
N ILE A 101 2.99 8.58 0.64
CA ILE A 101 4.10 8.26 1.55
C ILE A 101 5.44 8.70 0.98
N SER A 102 5.63 8.55 -0.34
CA SER A 102 6.86 8.95 -1.04
C SER A 102 7.03 10.47 -1.13
N GLY A 103 6.00 11.27 -0.79
CA GLY A 103 6.07 12.72 -0.84
C GLY A 103 5.93 13.29 -2.25
N GLU A 104 5.61 12.44 -3.24
CA GLU A 104 5.17 12.89 -4.55
C GLU A 104 3.74 13.40 -4.44
N THR A 105 3.60 14.67 -4.07
CA THR A 105 2.40 15.41 -4.43
C THR A 105 2.37 15.50 -5.96
N ALA A 106 1.56 14.66 -6.60
CA ALA A 106 1.17 14.85 -7.99
C ALA A 106 0.59 16.27 -8.12
N SER A 107 1.41 17.19 -8.60
CA SER A 107 0.96 18.52 -9.00
C SER A 107 0.32 18.34 -10.37
N LEU A 108 -1.01 18.26 -10.38
CA LEU A 108 -1.82 18.46 -11.59
C LEU A 108 -1.77 19.92 -12.04
#